data_AF-A0A1Q9SBX1-F1
#
_entry.id   AF-A0A1Q9SBX1-F1
#
_cell.length_a   1.000
_cell.length_b   1.000
_cell.length_c   1.000
_cell.angle_alpha   90.00
_cell.angle_beta   90.00
_cell.angle_gamma   90.00
#
_symmetry.space_group_name_H-M   'P 1'
#
loop_
_entity.id
_entity.type
_entity.pdbx_description
1 polymer ?
#
loop_
_entity_poly.entity_id
_entity_poly.type
_entity_poly.pdbx_seq_one_letter_code
_entity_poly.pdbx_strand_id
1 'polypeptide(L)'
;MFVLLPTYRAPLEEVDALLDEHRDWLDGHCADGRFLLAGRQVPRDGGFILAADGDRRELERIAATDPFSTAGLVTYEVLEVLPTAGIPAVLQAFAAHGVAVSVPVR
;
A
#
# COMPACT_ATOMS: atom_id res chain seq x y z
N MET A 1 -1.06 9.42 6.16
CA MET A 1 -0.59 8.56 5.05
C MET A 1 0.07 7.31 5.61
N PHE A 2 -0.01 6.17 4.91
CA PHE A 2 0.55 4.90 5.36
C PHE A 2 1.32 4.18 4.25
N VAL A 3 2.31 3.38 4.65
CA VAL A 3 2.97 2.40 3.80
C VAL A 3 2.66 1.01 4.34
N LEU A 4 2.12 0.14 3.50
CA LEU A 4 1.92 -1.27 3.81
C LEU A 4 3.03 -2.06 3.12
N LEU A 5 3.74 -2.89 3.89
CA LEU A 5 4.87 -3.69 3.42
C LEU A 5 4.53 -5.18 3.59
N PRO A 6 3.95 -5.84 2.57
CA PRO A 6 3.83 -7.30 2.57
C PRO A 6 5.20 -7.93 2.39
N THR A 7 5.52 -8.89 3.26
CA THR A 7 6.68 -9.79 3.13
C THR A 7 6.19 -11.19 2.82
N TYR A 8 6.74 -11.81 1.78
CA TYR A 8 6.39 -13.16 1.39
C TYR A 8 6.89 -14.19 2.42
N ARG A 9 6.04 -15.17 2.73
CA ARG A 9 6.28 -16.28 3.67
C ARG A 9 6.18 -17.65 3.01
N ALA A 10 5.95 -17.66 1.71
CA ALA A 10 5.80 -18.84 0.87
C ALA A 10 6.69 -18.74 -0.38
N PRO A 11 6.94 -19.86 -1.08
CA PRO A 11 7.58 -19.87 -2.39
C PRO A 11 6.88 -18.95 -3.39
N LEU A 12 7.65 -18.41 -4.34
CA LEU A 12 7.13 -17.46 -5.33
C LEU A 12 6.07 -18.08 -6.24
N GLU A 13 6.12 -19.39 -6.45
CA GLU A 13 5.14 -20.12 -7.24
C GLU A 13 3.74 -20.04 -6.63
N GLU A 14 3.63 -20.09 -5.29
CA GLU A 14 2.36 -19.95 -4.57
C GLU A 14 1.85 -18.50 -4.61
N VAL A 15 2.75 -17.53 -4.52
CA VAL A 15 2.42 -16.10 -4.66
C VAL A 15 1.96 -15.80 -6.09
N ASP A 16 2.66 -16.33 -7.09
CA ASP A 16 2.33 -16.13 -8.50
C ASP A 16 0.98 -16.74 -8.87
N ALA A 17 0.57 -17.83 -8.19
CA ALA A 17 -0.73 -18.47 -8.41
C ALA A 17 -1.92 -17.60 -7.99
N LEU A 18 -1.74 -16.60 -7.13
CA LEU A 18 -2.80 -15.68 -6.66
C LEU A 18 -2.59 -14.23 -7.13
N LEU A 19 -1.68 -14.03 -8.09
CA LEU A 19 -1.22 -12.69 -8.47
C LEU A 19 -2.31 -11.88 -9.19
N ASP A 20 -3.19 -12.54 -9.94
CA ASP A 20 -4.27 -11.86 -10.66
C ASP A 20 -5.36 -11.40 -9.70
N GLU A 21 -5.76 -12.23 -8.74
CA GLU A 21 -6.69 -11.84 -7.67
C GLU A 21 -6.12 -10.71 -6.81
N HIS A 22 -4.82 -10.76 -6.51
CA HIS A 22 -4.15 -9.68 -5.78
C HIS A 22 -4.16 -8.36 -6.57
N ARG A 23 -3.98 -8.40 -7.89
CA ARG A 23 -4.08 -7.22 -8.76
C ARG A 23 -5.49 -6.65 -8.77
N ASP A 24 -6.51 -7.49 -8.92
CA ASP A 24 -7.91 -7.05 -8.87
C ASP A 24 -8.23 -6.37 -7.52
N TRP A 25 -7.70 -6.90 -6.42
CA TRP A 25 -7.81 -6.29 -5.10
C TRP A 25 -7.11 -4.93 -5.03
N LEU A 26 -5.89 -4.80 -5.56
CA LEU A 26 -5.18 -3.51 -5.63
C LEU A 26 -5.94 -2.50 -6.47
N ASP A 27 -6.44 -2.90 -7.64
CA ASP A 27 -7.14 -2.03 -8.58
C ASP A 27 -8.43 -1.48 -7.99
N GLY A 28 -9.18 -2.30 -7.24
CA GLY A 28 -10.37 -1.84 -6.50
C GLY A 28 -10.05 -0.73 -5.50
N HIS A 29 -9.02 -0.92 -4.66
CA HIS A 29 -8.62 0.11 -3.69
C HIS A 29 -7.97 1.35 -4.33
N CYS A 30 -7.34 1.19 -5.50
CA CYS A 30 -6.86 2.33 -6.28
C CYS A 30 -8.02 3.14 -6.87
N ALA A 31 -9.04 2.46 -7.40
CA ALA A 31 -10.24 3.10 -7.95
C ALA A 31 -11.01 3.89 -6.87
N ASP A 32 -11.01 3.40 -5.63
CA ASP A 32 -11.60 4.08 -4.47
C ASP A 32 -10.72 5.21 -3.91
N GLY A 33 -9.54 5.45 -4.51
CA GLY A 33 -8.58 6.47 -4.06
C GLY A 33 -7.88 6.14 -2.73
N ARG A 34 -8.06 4.93 -2.21
CA ARG A 34 -7.48 4.48 -0.93
C ARG A 34 -6.01 4.14 -1.09
N PHE A 35 -5.67 3.40 -2.14
CA PHE A 35 -4.28 3.14 -2.52
C PHE A 35 -3.86 4.13 -3.61
N LEU A 36 -2.71 4.76 -3.40
CA LEU A 36 -2.14 5.74 -4.32
C LEU A 36 -1.16 5.09 -5.30
N LEU A 37 -0.43 4.08 -4.83
CA LEU A 37 0.61 3.39 -5.57
C LEU A 37 0.86 2.04 -4.92
N ALA A 38 1.12 1.01 -5.72
CA ALA A 38 1.59 -0.28 -5.25
C ALA A 38 2.67 -0.84 -6.17
N GLY A 39 3.49 -1.74 -5.66
CA GLY A 39 4.50 -2.40 -6.46
C GLY A 39 5.23 -3.50 -5.72
N ARG A 40 6.05 -4.26 -6.45
CA ARG A 40 6.92 -5.29 -5.88
C ARG A 40 8.23 -4.69 -5.37
N GLN A 41 8.82 -5.30 -4.35
CA GLN A 41 10.19 -5.02 -3.95
C GLN A 41 11.20 -5.62 -4.94
N VAL A 42 12.43 -5.12 -4.91
CA VAL A 42 13.58 -5.69 -5.64
C VAL A 42 14.74 -5.83 -4.65
N PRO A 43 15.15 -7.05 -4.26
CA PRO A 43 14.66 -8.37 -4.71
C PRO A 43 13.17 -8.63 -4.37
N ARG A 44 12.56 -9.58 -5.08
CA ARG A 44 11.10 -9.85 -5.04
C ARG A 44 10.72 -10.67 -3.79
N ASP A 45 10.99 -10.14 -2.61
CA ASP A 45 10.69 -10.78 -1.32
C ASP A 45 9.37 -10.26 -0.70
N GLY A 46 8.69 -9.39 -1.43
CA GLY A 46 7.52 -8.70 -0.95
C GLY A 46 7.03 -7.61 -1.91
N GLY A 47 6.23 -6.71 -1.36
CA GLY A 47 5.72 -5.54 -2.06
C GLY A 47 5.74 -4.29 -1.22
N PHE A 48 5.15 -3.24 -1.75
CA PHE A 48 4.80 -2.04 -1.00
C PHE A 48 3.47 -1.50 -1.55
N ILE A 49 2.70 -0.88 -0.67
CA ILE A 49 1.49 -0.13 -1.04
C ILE A 49 1.54 1.19 -0.29
N LEU A 50 1.35 2.29 -1.00
CA LEU A 50 1.18 3.63 -0.46
C LEU A 50 -0.32 3.92 -0.35
N ALA A 51 -0.81 4.15 0.86
CA ALA A 51 -2.21 4.47 1.13
C ALA A 51 -2.38 5.95 1.52
N ALA A 52 -3.40 6.60 0.96
CA ALA A 52 -3.60 8.05 0.99
C ALA A 52 -3.67 8.61 2.42
N ASP A 53 -4.60 8.11 3.21
CA ASP A 53 -4.70 8.36 4.65
C ASP A 53 -5.63 7.33 5.30
N GLY A 54 -5.76 7.32 6.62
CA GLY A 54 -6.76 6.48 7.30
C GLY A 54 -6.41 6.08 8.73
N ASP A 55 -7.23 5.19 9.28
CA ASP A 55 -6.97 4.52 10.56
C ASP A 55 -6.10 3.27 10.33
N ARG A 56 -5.01 3.13 11.10
CA ARG A 56 -4.14 1.95 11.09
C ARG A 56 -4.94 0.66 11.15
N ARG A 57 -5.94 0.57 12.04
CA ARG A 57 -6.75 -0.65 12.20
C ARG A 57 -7.60 -0.95 10.98
N GLU A 58 -8.09 0.08 10.30
CA GLU A 58 -8.80 -0.10 9.05
C GLU A 58 -7.88 -0.64 7.95
N LEU A 59 -6.67 -0.10 7.82
CA LEU A 59 -5.69 -0.60 6.86
C LEU A 59 -5.23 -2.02 7.18
N GLU A 60 -5.06 -2.38 8.45
CA GLU A 60 -4.78 -3.75 8.88
C GLU A 60 -5.92 -4.71 8.50
N ARG A 61 -7.19 -4.30 8.70
CA ARG A 61 -8.35 -5.08 8.25
C ARG A 61 -8.38 -5.24 6.73
N ILE A 62 -8.07 -4.19 5.99
CA ILE A 62 -8.03 -4.24 4.53
C ILE A 62 -6.91 -5.15 4.06
N ALA A 63 -5.70 -5.03 4.63
CA ALA A 63 -4.58 -5.91 4.33
C ALA A 63 -4.91 -7.39 4.61
N ALA A 64 -5.73 -7.68 5.63
CA ALA A 64 -6.20 -9.03 5.91
C ALA A 64 -7.17 -9.60 4.84
N THR A 65 -7.70 -8.75 3.95
CA THR A 65 -8.55 -9.17 2.81
C THR A 65 -7.77 -9.39 1.51
N ASP A 66 -6.48 -9.05 1.47
CA ASP A 66 -5.61 -9.38 0.34
C ASP A 66 -5.63 -10.90 0.10
N PRO A 67 -5.86 -11.38 -1.14
CA PRO A 67 -5.75 -12.80 -1.48
C PRO A 67 -4.51 -13.47 -0.90
N PHE A 68 -3.35 -12.79 -0.93
CA PHE A 68 -2.13 -13.31 -0.32
C PHE A 68 -2.24 -13.48 1.20
N SER A 69 -2.87 -12.54 1.90
CA SER A 69 -3.11 -12.64 3.35
C SER A 69 -4.08 -13.76 3.69
N THR A 70 -5.19 -13.86 2.94
CA THR A 70 -6.21 -14.90 3.17
C THR A 70 -5.68 -16.31 2.95
N ALA A 71 -4.71 -16.47 2.04
CA ALA A 71 -3.99 -17.71 1.79
C ALA A 71 -2.78 -17.93 2.72
N GLY A 72 -2.47 -16.98 3.62
CA GLY A 72 -1.35 -17.10 4.57
C GLY A 72 0.04 -16.95 3.92
N LEU A 73 0.12 -16.39 2.72
CA LEU A 73 1.37 -16.27 1.95
C LEU A 73 2.20 -15.05 2.35
N VAL A 74 1.63 -14.08 3.07
CA VAL A 74 2.30 -12.83 3.41
C VAL A 74 2.04 -12.39 4.85
N THR A 75 2.99 -11.62 5.38
CA THR A 75 2.78 -10.81 6.59
C THR A 75 2.90 -9.35 6.23
N TYR A 76 1.96 -8.53 6.69
CA TYR A 76 1.98 -7.09 6.49
C TYR A 76 2.59 -6.35 7.68
N GLU A 77 3.51 -5.43 7.39
CA GLU A 77 3.81 -4.31 8.28
C GLU A 77 3.04 -3.08 7.80
N VAL A 78 2.31 -2.41 8.70
CA VAL A 78 1.60 -1.16 8.42
C VAL A 78 2.34 -0.02 9.09
N LEU A 79 2.94 0.87 8.32
CA LEU A 79 3.76 1.98 8.80
C LEU A 79 3.05 3.31 8.55
N GLU A 80 2.83 4.09 9.61
CA GLU A 80 2.36 5.46 9.47
C GLU A 80 3.53 6.35 9.05
N VAL A 81 3.30 7.22 8.07
CA VAL A 81 4.31 8.14 7.56
C VAL A 81 3.77 9.56 7.53
N LEU A 82 4.60 10.50 7.98
CA LEU A 82 4.32 11.93 8.01
C LEU A 82 5.29 12.64 7.04
N PRO A 83 4.90 12.85 5.78
CA PRO A 83 5.75 13.53 4.81
C PRO A 83 6.05 14.96 5.25
N THR A 84 7.32 15.34 5.31
CA THR A 84 7.76 16.70 5.66
C THR A 84 8.38 17.47 4.49
N ALA A 85 8.62 16.80 3.36
CA ALA A 85 9.19 17.37 2.16
C ALA A 85 8.79 16.59 0.90
N GLY A 86 8.73 17.28 -0.24
CA GLY A 86 8.55 16.69 -1.56
C GLY A 86 8.55 17.76 -2.65
N ILE A 87 8.64 17.36 -3.92
CA ILE A 87 8.54 18.33 -5.03
C ILE A 87 7.09 18.82 -5.15
N PRO A 88 6.85 20.10 -5.51
CA PRO A 88 5.50 20.68 -5.51
C PRO A 88 4.46 19.87 -6.28
N ALA A 89 4.82 19.33 -7.46
CA ALA A 89 3.91 18.55 -8.29
C ALA A 89 3.37 17.29 -7.56
N VAL A 90 4.22 16.61 -6.77
CA VAL A 90 3.80 15.43 -6.01
C VAL A 90 2.91 15.81 -4.84
N LEU A 91 3.28 16.87 -4.10
CA LEU A 91 2.50 17.34 -2.96
C LEU A 91 1.10 17.83 -3.40
N GLN A 92 1.02 18.49 -4.55
CA GLN A 92 -0.25 18.91 -5.16
C GLN A 92 -1.11 17.70 -5.58
N ALA A 93 -0.50 16.67 -6.18
CA ALA A 93 -1.22 15.45 -6.54
C ALA A 93 -1.78 14.73 -5.30
N PHE A 94 -0.99 14.64 -4.23
CA PHE A 94 -1.43 14.05 -2.95
C PHE A 94 -2.54 14.86 -2.28
N ALA A 95 -2.40 16.19 -2.22
CA ALA A 95 -3.44 17.06 -1.68
C ALA A 95 -4.76 16.95 -2.48
N ALA A 96 -4.70 16.82 -3.81
CA ALA A 96 -5.87 16.61 -4.65
C ALA A 96 -6.59 15.27 -4.38
N HIS A 97 -5.91 14.29 -3.78
CA HIS A 97 -6.46 12.99 -3.38
C HIS A 97 -6.71 12.90 -1.87
N GLY A 98 -6.81 14.05 -1.17
CA GLY A 98 -7.17 14.10 0.25
C GLY A 98 -6.08 13.62 1.22
N VAL A 99 -4.85 13.46 0.75
CA VAL A 99 -3.70 13.12 1.60
C VAL A 99 -3.31 14.35 2.41
N ALA A 100 -3.30 14.24 3.73
CA ALA A 100 -2.73 15.28 4.59
C ALA A 100 -1.21 15.35 4.38
N VAL A 101 -0.75 16.44 3.76
CA VAL A 101 0.69 16.72 3.56
C VAL A 101 1.08 17.92 4.44
N SER A 102 1.85 17.67 5.49
CA SER A 102 2.39 18.71 6.36
C SER A 102 3.67 19.30 5.74
N VAL A 103 3.51 20.20 4.78
CA VAL A 103 4.64 21.00 4.31
C VAL A 103 4.83 22.16 5.29
N PRO A 104 6.00 22.33 5.93
CA PRO A 104 6.29 23.61 6.57
C PRO A 104 6.32 24.67 5.48
N VAL A 105 5.36 25.60 5.51
CA VAL A 105 5.44 26.85 4.73
C VAL A 105 6.73 27.53 5.16
N ARG A 106 7.74 27.53 4.28
CA ARG A 106 8.96 28.33 4.47
C ARG A 106 8.75 29.72 3.89
#